data_AF-A0A354UND5-F1
#
_entry.id   AF-A0A354UND5-F1
#
_cell.length_a   1.000
_cell.length_b   1.000
_cell.length_c   1.000
_cell.angle_alpha   90.00
_cell.angle_beta   90.00
_cell.angle_gamma   90.00
#
_symmetry.space_group_name_H-M   'P 1'
#
loop_
_entity.id
_entity.type
_entity.pdbx_description
1 polymer ?
#
loop_
_entity_poly.entity_id
_entity_poly.type
_entity_poly.pdbx_seq_one_letter_code
_entity_poly.pdbx_strand_id
1 'polypeptide(L)'
;MFEKEIRQKLLERGAAIVGFCKIDSSPVKELPDHVFCVSICVKLSDSVLKTITDRPSISYFQHYRTVNTRLDQLALDTVSFIEEKGYGAFPIAASQSIPGNPYFGIFQH
;
A
#
# COMPACT_ATOMS: atom_id res chain seq x y z
N MET A 1 15.76 10.96 -9.90
CA MET A 1 15.15 9.78 -9.27
C MET A 1 14.31 10.28 -8.11
N PHE A 2 12.98 10.12 -8.17
CA PHE A 2 12.05 10.78 -7.23
C PHE A 2 11.91 10.08 -5.87
N GLU A 3 12.70 9.03 -5.60
CA GLU A 3 12.60 8.23 -4.36
C GLU A 3 12.71 9.08 -3.09
N LYS A 4 13.61 10.08 -3.07
CA LYS A 4 13.78 10.95 -1.89
C LYS A 4 12.52 11.79 -1.63
N GLU A 5 11.95 12.38 -2.69
CA GLU A 5 10.73 13.20 -2.60
C GLU A 5 9.53 12.34 -2.20
N ILE A 6 9.35 11.17 -2.83
CA ILE A 6 8.27 10.24 -2.51
C ILE A 6 8.40 9.77 -1.05
N ARG A 7 9.60 9.35 -0.64
CA ARG A 7 9.87 8.90 0.74
C ARG A 7 9.53 10.01 1.73
N GLN A 8 10.01 11.23 1.50
CA GLN A 8 9.74 12.36 2.38
C GLN A 8 8.23 12.63 2.50
N LYS A 9 7.53 12.77 1.37
CA LYS A 9 6.09 13.05 1.34
C LYS A 9 5.28 11.96 2.05
N LEU A 10 5.64 10.70 1.87
CA LEU A 10 4.96 9.57 2.51
C LEU A 10 5.23 9.51 4.03
N LEU A 11 6.47 9.72 4.46
CA LEU A 11 6.81 9.77 5.89
C LEU A 11 6.10 10.94 6.60
N GLU A 12 6.08 12.13 5.99
CA GLU A 12 5.35 13.30 6.50
C GLU A 12 3.84 13.03 6.59
N ARG A 13 3.30 12.20 5.70
CA ARG A 13 1.90 11.76 5.72
C ARG A 13 1.66 10.52 6.57
N GLY A 14 2.61 10.08 7.38
CA GLY A 14 2.39 9.04 8.39
C GLY A 14 2.61 7.60 7.90
N ALA A 15 3.33 7.40 6.79
CA ALA A 15 3.99 6.13 6.55
C ALA A 15 5.07 5.91 7.63
N ALA A 16 5.18 4.69 8.13
CA ALA A 16 6.25 4.30 9.05
C ALA A 16 7.54 3.93 8.30
N ILE A 17 7.39 3.23 7.17
CA ILE A 17 8.49 2.75 6.34
C ILE A 17 8.08 2.88 4.88
N VAL A 18 9.05 3.25 4.03
CA VAL A 18 8.90 3.30 2.58
C VAL A 18 10.04 2.52 1.93
N GLY A 19 9.70 1.61 1.03
CA GLY A 19 10.63 0.81 0.24
C GLY A 19 10.50 1.12 -1.25
N PHE A 20 11.58 0.90 -1.99
CA PHE A 20 11.61 1.01 -3.44
C PHE A 20 12.33 -0.20 -4.00
N CYS A 21 11.82 -0.77 -5.07
CA CYS A 21 12.52 -1.81 -5.81
C CYS A 21 12.16 -1.76 -7.29
N LYS A 22 12.93 -2.51 -8.08
CA LYS A 22 12.59 -2.86 -9.45
C LYS A 22 12.33 -4.36 -9.51
N ILE A 23 11.27 -4.76 -10.19
CA ILE A 23 10.93 -6.15 -10.47
C ILE A 23 11.20 -6.47 -11.94
N ASP A 24 11.38 -7.75 -12.27
CA ASP A 24 11.69 -8.16 -13.65
C ASP A 24 10.47 -8.08 -14.58
N SER A 25 9.26 -8.25 -14.04
CA SER A 25 8.01 -8.22 -14.79
C SER A 25 6.87 -7.62 -13.98
N SER A 26 6.06 -6.77 -14.61
CA SER A 26 4.86 -6.20 -13.98
C SER A 26 3.83 -7.29 -13.62
N PRO A 27 3.21 -7.23 -12.44
CA PRO A 27 2.12 -8.13 -12.07
C PRO A 27 0.81 -7.82 -12.81
N VAL A 28 0.69 -6.62 -13.39
CA VAL A 28 -0.47 -6.21 -14.18
C VAL A 28 -0.12 -6.38 -15.66
N LYS A 29 -0.72 -7.36 -16.32
CA LYS A 29 -0.37 -7.78 -17.69
C LYS A 29 -0.57 -6.66 -18.72
N GLU A 30 -1.55 -5.81 -18.48
CA GLU A 30 -1.91 -4.66 -19.32
C GLU A 30 -0.90 -3.51 -19.18
N LEU A 31 -0.04 -3.55 -18.17
CA LEU A 31 0.93 -2.51 -17.82
C LEU A 31 2.35 -3.10 -17.74
N PRO A 32 2.92 -3.64 -18.84
CA PRO A 32 4.19 -4.37 -18.82
C PRO A 32 5.39 -3.52 -18.39
N ASP A 33 5.34 -2.21 -18.64
CA ASP A 33 6.42 -1.26 -18.30
C ASP A 33 6.41 -0.83 -16.82
N HIS A 34 5.42 -1.25 -16.03
CA HIS A 34 5.33 -0.93 -14.60
C HIS A 34 6.20 -1.88 -13.76
N VAL A 35 7.51 -1.68 -13.86
CA VAL A 35 8.53 -2.51 -13.21
C VAL A 35 9.17 -1.88 -11.97
N PHE A 36 8.81 -0.64 -11.65
CA PHE A 36 9.26 0.03 -10.42
C PHE A 36 8.15 0.02 -9.38
N CYS A 37 8.50 -0.33 -8.14
CA CYS A 37 7.54 -0.49 -7.06
C CYS A 37 7.86 0.45 -5.90
N VAL A 38 6.81 0.97 -5.27
CA VAL A 38 6.87 1.68 -3.99
C VAL A 38 6.11 0.86 -2.96
N SER A 39 6.79 0.44 -1.89
CA SER A 39 6.17 -0.28 -0.77
C SER A 39 5.97 0.67 0.40
N ILE A 40 4.80 0.65 1.01
CA ILE A 40 4.42 1.57 2.08
C ILE A 40 3.96 0.74 3.29
N CYS A 41 4.48 1.04 4.47
CA CYS A 41 4.02 0.42 5.72
C CYS A 41 3.44 1.49 6.65
N VAL A 42 2.35 1.16 7.32
CA VAL A 42 1.76 1.99 8.39
C VAL A 42 1.78 1.18 9.69
N LYS A 43 2.21 1.80 10.79
CA LYS A 43 2.29 1.14 12.08
C LYS A 43 0.88 0.93 12.67
N LEU A 44 0.57 -0.30 13.10
CA LEU A 44 -0.65 -0.59 13.86
C LEU A 44 -0.52 -0.08 15.31
N SER A 45 -1.66 0.23 15.93
CA SER A 45 -1.67 0.67 17.32
C SER A 45 -1.30 -0.49 18.25
N ASP A 46 -0.22 -0.34 19.02
CA ASP A 46 0.22 -1.34 19.99
C ASP A 46 -0.89 -1.65 21.01
N SER A 47 -1.70 -0.65 21.38
CA SER A 47 -2.85 -0.84 22.28
C SER A 47 -3.97 -1.66 21.65
N VAL A 48 -4.23 -1.49 20.34
CA VAL A 48 -5.22 -2.32 19.64
C VAL A 48 -4.72 -3.75 19.51
N LEU A 49 -3.43 -3.95 19.23
CA LEU A 49 -2.83 -5.28 19.17
C LEU A 49 -2.94 -6.05 20.49
N LYS A 50 -2.80 -5.35 21.63
CA LYS A 50 -3.00 -5.93 22.97
C LYS A 50 -4.43 -6.44 23.23
N THR A 51 -5.42 -6.05 22.41
CA THR A 51 -6.80 -6.57 22.52
C THR A 51 -6.97 -7.95 21.89
N ILE A 52 -5.97 -8.43 21.15
CA ILE A 52 -5.96 -9.75 20.52
C ILE A 52 -5.45 -10.75 21.56
N THR A 53 -6.29 -11.72 21.92
CA THR A 53 -5.91 -12.82 22.82
C THR A 53 -5.65 -14.11 22.06
N ASP A 54 -6.65 -14.56 21.33
CA ASP A 54 -6.70 -15.83 20.58
C ASP A 54 -7.14 -15.61 19.13
N ARG A 55 -7.95 -14.58 18.89
CA ARG A 55 -8.52 -14.23 17.59
C ARG A 55 -8.65 -12.71 17.41
N PRO A 56 -8.78 -12.23 16.17
CA PRO A 56 -9.07 -10.81 15.90
C PRO A 56 -10.23 -10.28 16.75
N SER A 57 -9.99 -9.20 17.50
CA SER A 57 -11.03 -8.49 18.23
C SER A 57 -11.82 -7.57 17.29
N ILE A 58 -13.00 -7.10 17.72
CA ILE A 58 -13.76 -6.09 16.97
C ILE A 58 -12.93 -4.80 16.80
N SER A 59 -12.19 -4.40 17.84
CA SER A 59 -11.31 -3.23 17.81
C SER A 59 -10.19 -3.40 16.79
N TYR A 60 -9.57 -4.59 16.73
CA TYR A 60 -8.59 -4.91 15.71
C TYR A 60 -9.19 -4.87 14.30
N PHE A 61 -10.38 -5.45 14.10
CA PHE A 61 -11.03 -5.48 12.80
C PHE A 61 -11.29 -4.07 12.25
N GLN A 62 -11.83 -3.17 13.08
CA GLN A 62 -12.05 -1.79 12.65
C GLN A 62 -10.74 -1.05 12.40
N HIS A 63 -9.76 -1.20 13.30
CA HIS A 63 -8.44 -0.58 13.16
C HIS A 63 -7.73 -1.02 11.89
N TYR A 64 -7.78 -2.32 11.58
CA TYR A 64 -7.22 -2.89 10.36
C TYR A 64 -7.84 -2.27 9.10
N ARG A 65 -9.17 -2.15 9.04
CA ARG A 65 -9.86 -1.49 7.92
C ARG A 65 -9.44 -0.02 7.78
N THR A 66 -9.36 0.72 8.88
CA THR A 66 -8.92 2.11 8.87
C THR A 66 -7.47 2.26 8.39
N VAL A 67 -6.58 1.37 8.82
CA VAL A 67 -5.18 1.36 8.36
C VAL A 67 -5.08 1.01 6.88
N ASN A 68 -5.87 0.07 6.38
CA ASN A 68 -5.91 -0.25 4.95
C ASN A 68 -6.41 0.93 4.12
N THR A 69 -7.48 1.62 4.57
CA THR A 69 -7.91 2.87 3.92
C THR A 69 -6.80 3.93 3.95
N ARG A 70 -6.00 3.99 5.02
CA ARG A 70 -4.85 4.91 5.08
C ARG A 70 -3.76 4.53 4.07
N LEU A 71 -3.44 3.25 3.93
CA LEU A 71 -2.50 2.77 2.91
C LEU A 71 -2.99 3.12 1.51
N ASP A 72 -4.28 2.91 1.22
CA ASP A 72 -4.88 3.27 -0.07
C ASP A 72 -4.77 4.77 -0.36
N GLN A 73 -5.02 5.62 0.65
CA GLN A 73 -4.84 7.07 0.52
C GLN A 73 -3.38 7.46 0.22
N LEU A 74 -2.42 6.84 0.90
CA LEU A 74 -0.99 7.08 0.66
C LEU A 74 -0.55 6.59 -0.74
N ALA A 75 -1.11 5.48 -1.21
CA ALA A 75 -0.89 4.99 -2.56
C ALA A 75 -1.42 5.98 -3.61
N LEU A 76 -2.64 6.49 -3.43
CA LEU A 76 -3.23 7.51 -4.31
C LEU A 76 -2.40 8.80 -4.32
N ASP A 77 -1.97 9.29 -3.15
CA ASP A 77 -1.09 10.45 -3.03
C ASP A 77 0.25 10.29 -3.76
N THR A 78 0.73 9.05 -3.88
CA THR A 78 1.97 8.69 -4.58
C THR A 78 1.73 8.60 -6.08
N VAL A 79 0.62 7.99 -6.51
CA VAL A 79 0.19 7.94 -7.91
C VAL A 79 0.05 9.34 -8.46
N SER A 80 -0.70 10.22 -7.79
CA SER A 80 -0.88 11.62 -8.24
C SER A 80 0.46 12.34 -8.37
N PHE A 81 1.38 12.16 -7.41
CA PHE A 81 2.71 12.75 -7.51
C PHE A 81 3.50 12.22 -8.71
N ILE A 82 3.46 10.92 -9.00
CA ILE A 82 4.18 10.32 -10.14
C ILE A 82 3.58 10.80 -11.47
N GLU A 83 2.25 10.87 -11.56
CA GLU A 83 1.52 11.35 -12.74
C GLU A 83 1.77 12.85 -13.00
N GLU A 84 1.85 13.68 -11.95
CA GLU A 84 2.27 15.09 -12.05
C GLU A 84 3.67 15.27 -12.65
N LYS A 85 4.55 14.26 -12.53
CA LYS A 85 5.88 14.25 -13.15
C LYS A 85 5.88 13.67 -14.57
N GLY A 86 4.72 13.27 -15.09
CA GLY A 86 4.55 12.76 -16.46
C GLY A 86 4.77 11.25 -16.62
N TYR A 87 4.70 10.47 -15.52
CA TYR A 87 4.86 9.01 -15.55
C TYR A 87 3.56 8.30 -15.16
N GLY A 88 3.34 7.08 -15.68
CA GLY A 88 2.23 6.23 -15.24
C GLY A 88 2.51 5.59 -13.88
N ALA A 89 1.48 5.45 -13.05
CA ALA A 89 1.53 4.69 -11.82
C ALA A 89 0.21 3.94 -11.58
N PHE A 90 0.30 2.76 -10.95
CA PHE A 90 -0.85 1.92 -10.65
C PHE A 90 -0.88 1.57 -9.16
N PRO A 91 -1.89 1.99 -8.40
CA PRO A 91 -1.99 1.66 -6.98
C PRO A 91 -2.49 0.21 -6.80
N ILE A 92 -1.83 -0.54 -5.92
CA ILE A 92 -2.34 -1.83 -5.42
C ILE A 92 -3.10 -1.56 -4.13
N ALA A 93 -4.40 -1.90 -4.10
CA ALA A 93 -5.23 -1.67 -2.92
C ALA A 93 -4.93 -2.68 -1.80
N ALA A 94 -4.85 -2.17 -0.57
CA ALA A 94 -4.48 -2.95 0.62
C ALA A 94 -5.54 -3.99 1.04
N SER A 95 -6.76 -3.89 0.53
CA SER A 95 -7.85 -4.84 0.80
C SER A 95 -8.67 -5.22 -0.42
N GLN A 96 -8.06 -5.28 -1.60
CA GLN A 96 -8.78 -5.72 -2.80
C GLN A 96 -8.96 -7.23 -2.83
N SER A 97 -10.21 -7.69 -2.85
CA SER A 97 -10.56 -9.05 -3.23
C SER A 97 -10.83 -9.09 -4.74
N ILE A 98 -10.20 -10.03 -5.46
CA ILE A 98 -10.50 -10.26 -6.89
C ILE A 98 -11.82 -11.05 -7.01
N PRO A 99 -12.73 -10.67 -7.94
CA PRO A 99 -13.94 -11.44 -8.22
C PRO A 99 -13.61 -12.89 -8.60
N GLY A 100 -14.26 -13.86 -7.95
CA GLY A 100 -14.03 -15.29 -8.19
C GLY A 100 -12.93 -15.92 -7.34
N ASN A 101 -12.08 -15.13 -6.68
CA ASN A 101 -11.15 -15.65 -5.68
C ASN A 101 -10.94 -14.66 -4.52
N PRO A 102 -11.74 -14.75 -3.44
CA PRO A 102 -11.83 -13.72 -2.41
C PRO A 102 -10.52 -13.49 -1.61
N TYR A 103 -9.54 -14.40 -1.73
CA TYR A 103 -8.25 -14.35 -1.03
C TYR A 103 -7.08 -13.89 -1.91
N PHE A 104 -7.32 -13.52 -3.16
CA PHE A 104 -6.26 -13.10 -4.08
C PHE A 104 -6.37 -11.60 -4.33
N GLY A 105 -5.27 -10.88 -4.06
CA GLY A 105 -5.06 -9.53 -4.53
C GLY A 105 -4.41 -9.54 -5.92
N ILE A 106 -4.49 -8.41 -6.64
CA ILE A 106 -3.82 -8.23 -7.95
C ILE A 106 -2.30 -8.46 -7.81
N PHE A 107 -1.76 -8.15 -6.64
CA PHE A 107 -0.40 -8.45 -6.24
C PHE A 107 -0.40 -8.86 -4.77
N GLN A 108 0.00 -10.10 -4.46
CA GLN A 108 0.13 -10.55 -3.07
C GLN A 108 1.42 -10.00 -2.47
N HIS A 109 1.31 -9.37 -1.31
CA HIS A 109 2.38 -8.69 -0.59
C HIS A 109 2.17 -8.80 0.92
#